data_AF-A0AB73IKM6-F1
#
_entry.id   AF-A0AB73IKM6-F1
#
_cell.length_a   1.000
_cell.length_b   1.000
_cell.length_c   1.000
_cell.angle_alpha   90.00
_cell.angle_beta   90.00
_cell.angle_gamma   90.00
#
_symmetry.space_group_name_H-M   'P 1'
#
loop_
_entity.id
_entity.type
_entity.pdbx_description
1 polymer ?
#
loop_
_entity_poly.entity_id
_entity_poly.type
_entity_poly.pdbx_seq_one_letter_code
_entity_poly.pdbx_strand_id
1 'polypeptide(L)' 'MPKTVFSAEQIRDEAQSRVEKISANTPEELRVRIPLPERHPPDAAGRNWNMVPLNDKGTDFTHEVRRIVEDMRTEFVLPD' A
#
# COMPACT_ATOMS: atom_id res chain seq x y z
N MET A 1 17.86 5.65 3.00
CA MET A 1 17.46 5.93 1.61
C MET A 1 16.64 7.22 1.61
N PRO A 2 16.79 8.12 0.63
CA PRO A 2 15.90 9.28 0.49
C PRO A 2 14.48 8.77 0.19
N LYS A 3 13.48 9.35 0.84
CA LYS A 3 12.09 8.98 0.60
C LYS A 3 11.62 9.61 -0.71
N THR A 4 10.98 8.81 -1.55
CA THR A 4 10.45 9.26 -2.84
C THR A 4 9.04 9.79 -2.64
N VAL A 5 8.75 10.97 -3.20
CA VAL A 5 7.43 11.59 -3.10
C VAL A 5 6.56 11.08 -4.24
N PHE A 6 5.50 10.33 -3.92
CA PHE A 6 4.54 9.77 -4.89
C PHE A 6 3.11 10.21 -4.57
N SER A 7 2.30 10.43 -5.60
CA SER A 7 0.87 10.67 -5.42
C SER A 7 0.16 9.43 -4.84
N ALA A 8 -1.03 9.63 -4.28
CA ALA A 8 -1.83 8.52 -3.74
C ALA A 8 -2.12 7.45 -4.79
N GLU A 9 -2.31 7.85 -6.05
CA GLU A 9 -2.52 6.95 -7.17
C GLU A 9 -1.25 6.17 -7.51
N GLN A 10 -0.09 6.83 -7.56
CA GLN A 10 1.19 6.16 -7.81
C GLN A 10 1.53 5.14 -6.72
N ILE A 11 1.28 5.48 -5.45
CA ILE A 11 1.49 4.54 -4.34
C ILE A 11 0.53 3.35 -4.45
N ARG A 12 -0.74 3.58 -4.79
CA ARG A 12 -1.70 2.49 -5.02
C ARG A 12 -1.28 1.60 -6.18
N ASP A 13 -0.90 2.18 -7.31
CA ASP A 13 -0.57 1.43 -8.52
C ASP A 13 0.72 0.63 -8.34
N GLU A 14 1.72 1.18 -7.64
CA GLU A 14 2.93 0.46 -7.24
C GLU A 14 2.62 -0.69 -6.28
N ALA A 15 1.77 -0.46 -5.28
CA ALA A 15 1.34 -1.49 -4.35
C ALA A 15 0.59 -2.61 -5.09
N GLN A 16 -0.31 -2.25 -6.01
CA GLN A 16 -1.02 -3.21 -6.83
C GLN A 16 -0.07 -4.00 -7.73
N SER A 17 0.91 -3.35 -8.37
CA SER A 17 1.91 -4.04 -9.19
C SER A 17 2.77 -5.02 -8.38
N ARG A 18 3.19 -4.64 -7.17
CA ARG A 18 3.96 -5.51 -6.26
C ARG A 18 3.12 -6.70 -5.80
N VAL A 19 1.83 -6.48 -5.54
CA VAL A 19 0.88 -7.53 -5.16
C VAL A 19 0.61 -8.48 -6.33
N GLU A 20 0.38 -7.97 -7.53
CA GLU A 20 0.19 -8.79 -8.73
C GLU A 20 1.42 -9.67 -9.03
N LYS A 21 2.63 -9.17 -8.77
CA LYS A 21 3.88 -9.94 -8.92
C LYS A 21 3.97 -11.13 -7.95
N ILE A 22 3.54 -10.99 -6.70
CA ILE A 22 3.52 -12.11 -5.74
C ILE A 22 2.34 -13.05 -5.99
N SER A 23 1.22 -12.49 -6.47
CA SER A 23 -0.03 -13.18 -6.73
C SER A 23 -0.16 -13.64 -8.18
N ALA A 24 0.94 -13.86 -8.91
CA ALA A 24 0.91 -14.29 -10.31
C ALA A 24 0.11 -15.58 -10.57
N ASN A 25 -0.11 -16.39 -9.52
CA ASN A 25 -0.92 -17.62 -9.54
C ASN A 25 -2.33 -17.46 -8.92
N THR A 26 -2.71 -16.24 -8.51
CA THR A 26 -4.00 -15.98 -7.87
C THR A 26 -5.05 -15.69 -8.93
N PRO A 27 -6.18 -16.42 -8.93
CA PRO A 27 -7.33 -16.13 -9.80
C PRO A 27 -7.70 -14.64 -9.77
N GLU A 28 -8.08 -14.08 -10.91
CA GLU A 28 -8.42 -12.65 -11.03
C GLU A 28 -9.57 -12.23 -10.09
N GLU A 29 -10.51 -13.15 -9.87
CA GLU A 29 -11.62 -13.04 -8.91
C GLU A 29 -11.20 -12.96 -7.43
N LEU A 30 -9.95 -13.34 -7.12
CA LEU A 30 -9.33 -13.25 -5.79
C LEU A 30 -8.28 -12.14 -5.70
N ARG A 31 -8.11 -11.32 -6.76
CA ARG A 31 -7.20 -10.18 -6.70
C ARG A 31 -7.76 -9.13 -5.75
N VAL A 32 -7.00 -8.89 -4.69
CA VAL A 32 -7.27 -7.85 -3.70
C VAL A 32 -7.16 -6.49 -4.39
N ARG A 33 -8.23 -5.70 -4.33
CA ARG A 33 -8.20 -4.32 -4.81
C ARG A 33 -7.48 -3.46 -3.78
N ILE A 34 -6.34 -2.89 -4.16
CA ILE A 34 -5.59 -1.99 -3.28
C ILE A 34 -6.34 -0.65 -3.15
N PRO A 35 -6.72 -0.24 -1.94
CA PRO A 35 -7.35 1.06 -1.68
C PRO A 35 -6.35 2.19 -1.85
N LEU A 36 -6.87 3.40 -2.02
CA LEU A 36 -6.02 4.60 -2.00
C LEU A 36 -5.42 4.80 -0.59
N PRO A 37 -4.15 5.24 -0.51
CA PRO A 37 -3.55 5.58 0.77
C PRO A 37 -4.22 6.84 1.34
N GLU A 38 -4.64 6.75 2.60
CA GLU A 38 -5.12 7.87 3.38
C GLU A 38 -3.96 8.62 4.01
N ARG A 39 -3.98 9.93 3.85
CA ARG A 39 -2.96 10.80 4.42
C ARG A 39 -3.15 10.96 5.93
N HIS A 40 -2.04 10.96 6.66
CA HIS A 40 -1.99 11.28 8.07
C HIS A 40 -0.79 12.18 8.39
N PRO A 41 -0.78 12.88 9.55
CA PRO A 41 0.39 13.62 10.00
C PRO A 41 1.63 12.72 10.05
N PRO A 42 2.81 13.19 9.61
CA PRO A 42 4.03 12.38 9.61
C PRO A 42 4.30 11.78 11.00
N ASP A 43 4.50 10.47 11.04
CA ASP A 43 4.83 9.78 12.28
C ASP A 43 6.30 9.97 12.69
N ALA A 44 6.73 9.38 13.80
CA ALA A 44 8.13 9.45 14.26
C ALA A 44 9.14 8.91 13.24
N ALA A 45 8.70 8.06 12.31
CA ALA A 45 9.52 7.54 11.22
C ALA A 45 9.38 8.41 9.94
N GLY A 46 8.61 9.50 9.98
CA GLY A 46 8.33 10.42 8.87
C GLY A 46 7.41 9.85 7.80
N ARG A 47 6.61 8.83 8.12
CA ARG A 47 5.62 8.22 7.21
C ARG A 47 4.32 9.01 7.34
N ASN A 48 3.71 9.41 6.24
CA ASN A 48 2.56 10.33 6.24
C ASN A 48 1.29 9.74 5.58
N TRP A 49 1.23 8.43 5.44
CA TRP A 49 0.08 7.75 4.85
C TRP A 49 -0.09 6.32 5.35
N ASN A 50 -1.31 5.82 5.26
CA ASN A 50 -1.67 4.43 5.56
C ASN A 50 -2.75 3.92 4.58
N MET A 51 -2.83 2.61 4.35
CA MET A 51 -3.92 2.01 3.57
C MET A 51 -4.91 1.35 4.52
N VAL A 52 -6.18 1.75 4.45
CA VAL A 52 -7.26 1.16 5.24
C VAL A 52 -7.92 0.07 4.40
N PRO A 53 -8.02 -1.19 4.89
CA PRO A 53 -8.72 -2.24 4.18
C PRO A 53 -10.14 -1.85 3.80
N LEU A 54 -10.59 -2.28 2.61
CA LEU A 54 -11.95 -2.01 2.13
C LEU A 54 -13.03 -2.72 2.97
N ASN A 55 -12.65 -3.74 3.74
CA ASN A 55 -13.51 -4.42 4.69
C ASN A 55 -13.00 -4.27 6.13
N ASP A 56 -13.92 -4.00 7.08
CA ASP A 56 -13.63 -3.83 8.52
C ASP A 56 -12.86 -4.99 9.17
N LYS A 57 -12.87 -6.16 8.52
CA LYS A 57 -12.17 -7.36 9.00
C LYS A 57 -10.71 -7.45 8.56
N GLY A 58 -10.24 -6.57 7.68
CA GLY A 58 -8.88 -6.62 7.14
C GLY A 58 -8.57 -7.88 6.32
N THR A 59 -9.59 -8.71 6.04
CA THR A 59 -9.47 -9.99 5.34
C THR A 59 -8.99 -9.84 3.90
N ASP A 60 -9.20 -8.66 3.31
CA ASP A 60 -8.71 -8.37 1.96
C ASP A 60 -7.18 -8.19 1.96
N PHE A 61 -6.57 -7.73 3.06
CA PHE A 61 -5.12 -7.61 3.14
C PHE A 61 -4.51 -8.91 3.68
N THR A 62 -4.05 -9.77 2.77
CA THR A 62 -3.20 -10.89 3.18
C THR A 62 -1.95 -10.38 3.89
N HIS A 63 -1.35 -11.21 4.73
CA HIS A 63 -0.13 -10.87 5.46
C HIS A 63 1.00 -10.39 4.53
N GLU A 64 1.06 -10.91 3.30
CA GLU A 64 2.01 -10.48 2.28
C GLU A 64 1.74 -9.07 1.76
N VAL A 65 0.48 -8.74 1.45
CA VAL A 65 0.09 -7.38 1.02
C VAL A 65 0.40 -6.38 2.12
N ARG A 66 0.10 -6.71 3.39
CA ARG A 66 0.42 -5.85 4.53
C ARG A 66 1.92 -5.57 4.62
N ARG A 67 2.75 -6.59 4.44
CA ARG A 67 4.21 -6.45 4.45
C ARG A 67 4.71 -5.53 3.32
N ILE A 68 4.15 -5.66 2.12
CA ILE A 68 4.46 -4.77 0.98
C ILE A 68 4.10 -3.33 1.34
N VAL A 69 2.92 -3.09 1.88
CA VAL A 69 2.49 -1.73 2.28
C VAL A 69 3.40 -1.17 3.36
N GLU A 70 3.75 -1.96 4.38
CA GLU A 70 4.65 -1.52 5.45
C GLU A 70 6.04 -1.12 4.92
N ASP A 71 6.58 -1.87 3.95
CA ASP A 71 7.85 -1.55 3.28
C ASP A 71 7.73 -0.25 2.48
N MET A 72 6.67 -0.14 1.66
CA MET A 72 6.38 1.04 0.85
C MET A 72 6.19 2.29 1.69
N ARG A 73 5.65 2.20 2.91
CA ARG A 73 5.54 3.35 3.82
C ARG A 73 6.89 3.88 4.27
N THR A 74 7.95 3.08 4.20
CA THR A 74 9.34 3.52 4.47
C THR A 74 10.00 4.15 3.25
N GLU A 75 9.64 3.68 2.04
CA GLU A 75 10.20 4.13 0.76
C GLU A 75 9.52 5.40 0.23
N PHE A 76 8.20 5.49 0.36
CA PHE A 76 7.36 6.50 -0.28
C PHE A 76 6.63 7.38 0.72
N VAL A 77 6.47 8.65 0.37
CA VAL A 77 5.64 9.61 1.11
C VAL A 77 4.67 10.30 0.16
N LEU A 78 3.50 10.66 0.68
CA LEU A 78 2.57 11.51 -0.05
C LEU A 78 3.13 12.93 -0.16
N PRO A 79 2.89 13.64 -1.27
CA PRO A 79 3.16 15.06 -1.37
C PRO A 79 2.32 15.86 -0.36
N ASP A 80 2.82 17.04 -0.01
CA ASP A 80 2.14 18.00 0.87
C ASP A 80 0.88 18.61 0.24
#